data_AF-A0A927YLI0-F1
#
_entry.id   AF-A0A927YLI0-F1
#
_cell.length_a   1.000
_cell.length_b   1.000
_cell.length_c   1.000
_cell.angle_alpha   90.00
_cell.angle_beta   90.00
_cell.angle_gamma   90.00
#
_symmetry.space_group_name_H-M   'P 1'
#
loop_
_entity.id
_entity.type
_entity.pdbx_description
1 polymer ?
#
loop_
_entity_poly.entity_id
_entity_poly.type
_entity_poly.pdbx_seq_one_letter_code
_entity_poly.pdbx_strand_id
1 'polypeptide(L)' 'MMTMEKSIKRNAVLEYIEKYPPYQSVKNFGIDIRALSRYADEHGKTPAELTQEEVQQFKK' A
#
# COMPACT_ATOMS: atom_id res chain seq x y z
N MET A 1 -25.11 -30.21 -12.27
CA MET A 1 -23.63 -30.24 -12.14
C MET A 1 -23.16 -28.83 -11.84
N MET A 2 -22.91 -28.48 -10.57
CA MET A 2 -22.46 -27.14 -10.19
C MET A 2 -20.96 -27.01 -10.46
N THR A 3 -20.67 -26.39 -11.60
CA THR A 3 -19.42 -25.78 -12.09
C THR A 3 -18.24 -25.74 -11.11
N MET A 4 -17.27 -26.61 -11.37
CA MET A 4 -15.93 -26.68 -10.77
C MET A 4 -15.16 -25.34 -10.85
N GLU A 5 -15.56 -24.43 -11.75
CA GLU A 5 -14.99 -23.08 -11.89
C GLU A 5 -15.30 -22.13 -10.72
N LYS A 6 -16.41 -22.31 -9.99
CA LYS A 6 -16.77 -21.44 -8.86
C LYS A 6 -15.88 -21.66 -7.63
N SER A 7 -15.35 -22.87 -7.47
CA SER A 7 -14.47 -23.26 -6.36
C SER A 7 -13.07 -22.67 -6.48
N ILE A 8 -12.52 -22.62 -7.70
CA ILE A 8 -11.16 -22.12 -7.95
C ILE A 8 -11.09 -20.60 -7.72
N LYS A 9 -12.11 -19.85 -8.15
CA LYS A 9 -12.19 -18.40 -7.93
C LYS A 9 -12.29 -18.03 -6.44
N ARG A 10 -13.00 -18.83 -5.64
CA ARG A 10 -13.02 -18.64 -4.18
C ARG A 10 -11.63 -18.80 -3.58
N ASN A 11 -10.83 -19.72 -4.09
CA ASN A 11 -9.48 -19.96 -3.59
C ASN A 11 -8.56 -18.76 -3.87
N ALA A 12 -8.53 -18.25 -5.10
CA ALA A 12 -7.73 -17.07 -5.43
C ALA A 12 -8.15 -15.80 -4.66
N VAL A 13 -9.46 -15.63 -4.41
CA VAL A 13 -9.97 -14.52 -3.59
C VAL A 13 -9.58 -14.69 -2.12
N LEU A 14 -9.64 -15.92 -1.58
CA LEU A 14 -9.19 -16.21 -0.22
C LEU A 14 -7.69 -16.01 -0.07
N GLU A 15 -6.87 -16.51 -1.00
CA GLU A 15 -5.41 -16.28 -1.04
C GLU A 15 -5.07 -14.78 -1.11
N TYR A 16 -5.84 -14.00 -1.89
CA TYR A 16 -5.67 -12.54 -1.96
C TYR A 16 -6.00 -11.85 -0.64
N ILE A 17 -7.11 -12.24 0.01
CA ILE A 17 -7.53 -11.68 1.30
C ILE A 17 -6.58 -12.09 2.43
N GLU A 18 -6.04 -13.31 2.42
CA GLU A 18 -5.02 -13.74 3.37
C GLU A 18 -3.70 -12.99 3.19
N LYS A 19 -3.30 -12.74 1.94
CA LYS A 19 -2.08 -11.99 1.62
C LYS A 19 -2.21 -10.50 1.92
N TYR A 20 -3.40 -9.92 1.73
CA TYR A 20 -3.69 -8.51 1.94
C TYR A 20 -4.95 -8.34 2.82
N PRO A 21 -4.85 -8.64 4.12
CA PRO A 21 -6.00 -8.63 5.02
C PRO A 21 -6.59 -7.23 5.16
N PRO A 22 -7.82 -6.98 4.63
CA PRO A 22 -8.38 -5.63 4.55
C PRO A 22 -8.77 -5.05 5.92
N TYR A 23 -8.87 -5.90 6.94
CA TYR A 23 -9.24 -5.52 8.31
C TYR A 23 -8.06 -5.56 9.28
N GLN A 24 -6.87 -5.99 8.83
CA GLN A 24 -5.67 -5.74 9.61
C GLN A 24 -5.33 -4.26 9.43
N SER A 25 -5.16 -3.57 10.56
CA SER A 25 -4.50 -2.28 10.56
C SER A 25 -3.10 -2.51 10.01
N VAL A 26 -2.94 -2.27 8.71
CA VAL A 26 -1.62 -2.17 8.10
C VAL A 26 -0.93 -1.12 8.94
N LYS A 27 0.15 -1.52 9.64
CA LYS A 27 0.94 -0.62 10.49
C LYS A 27 0.96 0.71 9.78
N ASN A 28 0.38 1.75 10.41
CA ASN A 28 0.55 3.14 9.96
C ASN A 28 1.99 3.21 9.47
N PHE A 29 2.21 3.49 8.18
CA PHE A 29 3.51 3.28 7.54
C PHE A 29 4.63 4.13 8.15
N GLY A 30 4.38 4.82 9.28
CA GLY A 30 5.21 5.79 9.94
C GLY A 30 5.23 7.10 9.16
N ILE A 31 4.93 7.05 7.86
CA ILE A 31 5.07 8.12 6.91
C ILE A 31 3.82 8.97 6.91
N ASP A 32 3.97 10.22 7.29
CA ASP A 32 2.97 11.24 7.01
C ASP A 32 2.95 11.52 5.51
N ILE A 33 2.11 10.77 4.77
CA ILE A 33 1.98 10.85 3.31
C ILE A 33 1.65 12.29 2.87
N ARG A 34 0.91 13.05 3.70
CA ARG A 34 0.57 14.44 3.40
C ARG A 34 1.80 15.34 3.50
N ALA A 35 2.61 15.15 4.54
CA ALA A 35 3.87 15.89 4.68
C ALA A 35 4.86 15.56 3.55
N LEU A 36 4.95 14.27 3.19
CA LEU A 36 5.81 13.81 2.10
C LEU A 36 5.39 14.39 0.74
N SER A 37 4.08 14.47 0.47
CA SER A 37 3.55 15.07 -0.76
C SER A 37 3.81 16.58 -0.83
N ARG A 38 3.69 17.30 0.29
CA ARG A 38 4.01 18.73 0.35
C ARG A 38 5.50 18.99 0.13
N TYR A 39 6.35 18.19 0.75
CA TYR A 39 7.79 18.28 0.56
C TYR A 39 8.19 18.08 -0.91
N ALA A 40 7.60 17.08 -1.57
CA ALA A 40 7.84 16.86 -3.00
C ALA A 40 7.45 18.10 -3.84
N ASP A 41 6.27 18.66 -3.59
CA ASP A 41 5.75 19.84 -4.31
C ASP A 41 6.63 21.09 -4.09
N GLU A 42 7.06 21.36 -2.85
CA GLU A 42 7.99 22.45 -2.51
C GLU A 42 9.35 22.33 -3.21
N HIS A 43 9.78 21.10 -3.50
CA HIS A 43 11.02 20.81 -4.22
C HIS A 43 10.83 20.60 -5.73
N GLY A 44 9.62 20.83 -6.26
CA GLY A 44 9.31 20.65 -7.68
C GLY A 44 9.45 19.20 -8.16
N LYS A 45 9.30 18.23 -7.25
CA LYS A 45 9.40 16.78 -7.49
C LYS A 45 8.03 16.14 -7.30
N THR A 46 7.87 14.94 -7.86
CA THR A 46 6.77 14.04 -7.51
C THR A 46 7.16 13.14 -6.33
N PRO A 47 6.20 12.61 -5.55
CA PRO A 47 6.49 11.67 -4.46
C PRO A 47 7.28 10.43 -4.90
N ALA A 48 7.22 10.06 -6.18
CA ALA A 48 7.97 8.95 -6.77
C ALA A 48 9.44 9.29 -7.06
N GLU A 49 9.79 10.58 -7.13
CA GLU A 49 11.14 11.09 -7.40
C GLU A 49 11.90 11.42 -6.11
N LEU A 50 11.28 11.23 -4.95
CA LEU A 50 11.93 11.40 -3.66
C LEU A 50 12.95 10.29 -3.41
N THR A 51 14.14 10.65 -2.94
CA THR A 51 15.15 9.66 -2.54
C THR A 51 14.72 8.96 -1.26
N GLN A 52 15.31 7.79 -1.02
CA GLN A 52 15.04 7.05 0.20
C GLN A 52 15.43 7.86 1.45
N GLU A 53 16.44 8.74 1.39
CA GLU A 53 16.80 9.61 2.52
C GLU A 53 15.73 10.66 2.82
N GLU A 54 15.19 11.30 1.78
CA GLU A 54 14.10 12.29 1.89
C GLU A 54 12.85 11.64 2.52
N VAL A 55 12.51 10.42 2.09
CA VAL A 55 11.36 9.66 2.62
C VAL A 55 11.55 9.27 4.09
N GLN A 56 12.79 8.98 4.52
CA GLN A 56 13.07 8.53 5.90
C GLN A 56 12.85 9.65 6.92
N GLN A 57 12.96 10.92 6.54
CA GLN A 57 12.69 12.06 7.43
C GLN A 57 11.22 12.12 7.87
N PHE A 58 10.32 11.48 7.11
CA PHE A 58 8.89 11.46 7.38
C PHE A 58 8.44 10.19 8.11
N LYS A 59 9.33 9.22 8.35
CA LYS A 59 9.01 8.03 9.15
C LYS A 59 9.04 8.40 10.64
N LYS A 60 7.88 8.34 11.29
CA LYS A 60 7.74 8.34 12.76
C LYS A 60 8.27 7.06 13.40
#